data_AF-A0A960KTD2-F1
#
_entry.id   AF-A0A960KTD2-F1
#
_cell.length_a   1.000
_cell.length_b   1.000
_cell.length_c   1.000
_cell.angle_alpha   90.00
_cell.angle_beta   90.00
_cell.angle_gamma   90.00
#
_symmetry.space_group_name_H-M   'P 1'
#
loop_
_entity.id
_entity.type
_entity.pdbx_description
1 polymer ?
#
loop_
_entity_poly.entity_id
_entity_poly.type
_entity_poly.pdbx_seq_one_letter_code
_entity_poly.pdbx_strand_id
1 'polypeptide(L)'
;MATPPRPVFHKASGNSSAGIVPADWRVWLLGLLLCTGLSRAATVRILSQDEDGLRFRVELDDLSVRRDTVEGREQLQLASRDALFLVESNGSARLIQPIELGIPADARVYLRELTRDLEHPDLAPPPLPEKDMLSEPMPVSVSLVPGAQLANEGWMRQQRIQRLVLTLATWDDGWSLMRAGEYELAFRRSPSSGESLQPARAESPDFDQLLDARLLNAAQARAWQRARVADS
;
A
#
# COMPACT_ATOMS: atom_id res chain seq x y z
N MET A 1 35.81 55.16 47.79
CA MET A 1 36.33 56.12 46.80
C MET A 1 37.52 55.48 46.09
N ALA A 2 37.39 55.16 44.80
CA ALA A 2 38.46 55.15 43.79
C ALA A 2 37.84 54.78 42.43
N THR A 3 38.10 55.64 41.45
CA THR A 3 37.55 55.75 40.09
C THR A 3 38.20 54.75 39.12
N PRO A 4 37.62 54.52 37.91
CA PRO A 4 37.78 53.33 37.07
C PRO A 4 38.95 53.46 36.06
N PRO A 5 39.39 52.35 35.43
CA PRO A 5 40.00 52.43 34.11
C PRO A 5 38.97 52.24 32.99
N ARG A 6 39.05 53.13 32.00
CA ARG A 6 38.28 53.14 30.75
C ARG A 6 38.62 51.91 29.89
N PRO A 7 37.65 51.31 29.19
CA PRO A 7 37.91 50.27 28.21
C PRO A 7 38.54 50.85 26.93
N VAL A 8 39.60 50.19 26.46
CA VAL A 8 40.19 50.39 25.13
C VAL A 8 39.29 49.70 24.11
N PHE A 9 38.79 50.46 23.13
CA PHE A 9 38.05 49.90 22.00
C PHE A 9 39.02 49.24 21.02
N HIS A 10 39.00 47.91 20.97
CA HIS A 10 39.43 47.19 19.77
C HIS A 10 38.22 46.91 18.90
N LYS A 11 38.25 47.51 17.71
CA LYS A 11 37.33 47.27 16.61
C LYS A 11 37.67 45.89 16.03
N ALA A 12 36.95 44.86 16.44
CA ALA A 12 36.94 43.57 15.78
C ALA A 12 35.69 43.48 14.89
N SER A 13 35.97 43.39 13.61
CA SER A 13 35.07 43.10 12.50
C SER A 13 34.24 41.84 12.70
N GLY A 14 33.02 41.85 12.14
CA GLY A 14 32.47 40.63 11.53
C GLY A 14 31.06 40.26 12.00
N ASN A 15 30.12 40.43 11.06
CA ASN A 15 28.87 39.69 10.90
C ASN A 15 27.74 39.96 11.90
N SER A 16 27.10 41.11 11.72
CA SER A 16 25.67 41.24 12.05
C SER A 16 24.87 40.25 11.20
N SER A 17 24.26 39.31 11.91
CA SER A 17 23.18 38.44 11.50
C SER A 17 22.12 39.20 10.70
N ALA A 18 22.07 38.94 9.40
CA ALA A 18 20.87 39.20 8.61
C ALA A 18 19.76 38.32 9.18
N GLY A 19 18.75 38.96 9.77
CA GLY A 19 17.53 38.30 10.20
C GLY A 19 16.85 37.65 9.01
N ILE A 20 16.76 36.32 9.02
CA ILE A 20 15.91 35.56 8.12
C ILE A 20 14.64 35.24 8.91
N VAL A 21 13.55 35.93 8.60
CA VAL A 21 12.18 35.48 8.87
C VAL A 21 11.32 35.94 7.69
N PRO A 22 10.34 35.18 7.17
CA PRO A 22 10.10 33.74 7.23
C PRO A 22 10.03 33.10 5.82
N ALA A 23 10.43 31.84 5.66
CA ALA A 23 9.95 31.08 4.51
C ALA A 23 8.47 30.79 4.78
N ASP A 24 7.61 31.48 4.02
CA ASP A 24 6.15 31.37 3.99
C ASP A 24 5.71 29.95 4.35
N TRP A 25 4.94 29.77 5.41
CA TRP A 25 4.35 28.48 5.78
C TRP A 25 3.55 27.86 4.63
N ARG A 26 3.12 28.71 3.67
CA ARG A 26 2.51 28.34 2.39
C ARG A 26 3.44 27.49 1.51
N VAL A 27 4.75 27.69 1.55
CA VAL A 27 5.74 26.86 0.82
C VAL A 27 5.85 25.47 1.45
N TRP A 28 5.80 25.39 2.78
CA TRP A 28 5.72 24.11 3.50
C TRP A 28 4.39 23.41 3.26
N LEU A 29 3.28 24.16 3.21
CA LEU A 29 1.95 23.62 2.92
C LEU A 29 1.81 23.16 1.46
N LEU A 30 2.37 23.90 0.50
CA LEU A 30 2.45 23.47 -0.91
C LEU A 30 3.36 22.25 -1.07
N GLY A 31 4.50 22.22 -0.35
CA GLY A 31 5.37 21.06 -0.30
C GLY A 31 4.67 19.84 0.30
N LEU A 32 3.90 20.01 1.38
CA LEU A 32 3.07 18.95 1.95
C LEU A 32 1.96 18.51 0.99
N LEU A 33 1.27 19.45 0.34
CA LEU A 33 0.20 19.18 -0.64
C LEU A 33 0.73 18.47 -1.90
N LEU A 34 1.93 18.82 -2.36
CA LEU A 34 2.58 18.17 -3.51
C LEU A 34 3.05 16.75 -3.16
N CYS A 35 3.49 16.50 -1.92
CA CYS A 35 3.83 15.15 -1.44
C CYS A 35 2.60 14.26 -1.17
N THR A 36 1.40 14.83 -1.03
CA THR A 36 0.14 14.06 -0.90
C THR A 36 -0.50 13.67 -2.24
N GLY A 37 0.03 14.18 -3.36
CA GLY A 37 -0.57 14.03 -4.69
C GLY A 37 -0.18 12.76 -5.48
N LEU A 38 0.46 11.77 -4.84
CA LEU A 38 0.66 10.47 -5.49
C LEU A 38 -0.61 9.65 -5.33
N SER A 39 -1.34 9.51 -6.44
CA SER A 39 -2.52 8.66 -6.54
C SER A 39 -2.19 7.21 -6.19
N ARG A 40 -3.10 6.55 -5.47
CA ARG A 40 -3.10 5.09 -5.37
C ARG A 40 -3.43 4.52 -6.75
N ALA A 41 -2.86 3.37 -7.12
CA ALA A 41 -3.20 2.70 -8.39
C ALA A 41 -4.66 2.25 -8.38
N ALA A 42 -5.05 1.60 -7.29
CA ALA A 42 -6.42 1.19 -7.07
C ALA A 42 -6.87 1.59 -5.66
N THR A 43 -8.11 2.07 -5.58
CA THR A 43 -8.83 2.23 -4.34
C THR A 43 -9.55 0.92 -4.02
N VAL A 44 -9.31 0.41 -2.81
CA VAL A 44 -10.05 -0.74 -2.29
C VAL A 44 -11.04 -0.27 -1.24
N ARG A 45 -12.33 -0.55 -1.47
CA ARG A 45 -13.43 -0.21 -0.58
C ARG A 45 -14.05 -1.48 -0.02
N ILE A 46 -14.13 -1.58 1.30
CA ILE A 46 -14.91 -2.64 1.95
C ILE A 46 -16.39 -2.29 1.77
N LEU A 47 -17.15 -3.19 1.12
CA LEU A 47 -18.58 -3.05 0.88
C LEU A 47 -19.39 -3.59 2.07
N SER A 48 -18.97 -4.73 2.61
CA SER A 48 -19.55 -5.32 3.81
C SER A 48 -18.47 -6.11 4.55
N GLN A 49 -18.62 -6.23 5.86
CA GLN A 49 -17.72 -7.01 6.70
C GLN A 49 -18.49 -7.54 7.90
N ASP A 50 -18.24 -8.79 8.26
CA ASP A 50 -18.81 -9.46 9.42
C ASP A 50 -17.81 -10.50 9.98
N GLU A 51 -18.31 -11.41 10.81
CA GLU A 51 -17.50 -12.47 11.41
C GLU A 51 -17.13 -13.60 10.45
N ASP A 52 -17.91 -13.78 9.38
CA ASP A 52 -17.80 -14.87 8.43
C ASP A 52 -17.08 -14.44 7.15
N GLY A 53 -16.86 -13.14 6.95
CA GLY A 53 -16.12 -12.67 5.80
C GLY A 53 -16.07 -11.16 5.62
N LEU A 54 -15.49 -10.77 4.49
CA LEU A 54 -15.52 -9.40 4.01
C LEU A 54 -15.77 -9.39 2.51
N ARG A 55 -16.61 -8.46 2.05
CA ARG A 55 -16.81 -8.15 0.64
C ARG A 55 -16.15 -6.82 0.36
N PHE A 56 -15.37 -6.76 -0.70
CA PHE A 56 -14.68 -5.55 -1.09
C PHE A 56 -14.74 -5.35 -2.59
N ARG A 57 -14.61 -4.09 -2.97
CA ARG A 57 -14.53 -3.65 -4.35
C ARG A 57 -13.18 -3.00 -4.56
N VAL A 58 -12.50 -3.46 -5.59
CA VAL A 58 -11.31 -2.82 -6.13
C VAL A 58 -11.80 -1.96 -7.28
N GLU A 59 -11.49 -0.68 -7.24
CA GLU A 59 -11.66 0.22 -8.38
C GLU A 59 -10.28 0.76 -8.68
N LEU A 60 -9.87 0.61 -9.93
CA LEU A 60 -8.71 1.34 -10.41
C LEU A 60 -9.08 2.81 -10.31
N ASP A 61 -8.29 3.58 -9.56
CA ASP A 61 -8.51 5.03 -9.55
C ASP A 61 -8.26 5.55 -10.97
N ASP A 62 -8.63 6.81 -11.25
CA ASP A 62 -8.13 7.51 -12.43
C ASP A 62 -6.60 7.50 -12.35
N LEU A 63 -5.99 6.41 -12.82
CA LEU A 63 -4.64 6.36 -13.27
C LEU A 63 -4.52 7.60 -14.09
N SER A 64 -3.56 8.45 -13.74
CA SER A 64 -3.16 9.52 -14.62
C SER A 64 -2.65 8.85 -15.89
N VAL A 65 -3.57 8.53 -16.80
CA VAL A 65 -3.36 8.21 -18.20
C VAL A 65 -2.84 9.51 -18.78
N ARG A 66 -1.61 9.83 -18.42
CA ARG A 66 -0.83 10.80 -19.15
C ARG A 66 -0.58 10.10 -20.45
N ARG A 67 -1.36 10.50 -21.46
CA ARG A 67 -1.04 10.26 -22.85
C ARG A 67 0.21 11.06 -23.15
N ASP A 68 1.34 10.53 -22.73
CA ASP A 68 2.62 11.09 -23.11
C ASP A 68 2.89 10.61 -24.53
N THR A 69 3.14 11.57 -25.42
CA THR A 69 3.58 11.28 -26.77
C THR A 69 5.08 11.07 -26.72
N VAL A 70 5.51 9.83 -26.48
CA VAL A 70 6.92 9.45 -26.56
C VAL A 70 7.16 8.99 -28.00
N GLU A 71 8.04 9.69 -28.72
CA GLU A 71 8.40 9.39 -30.12
C GLU A 71 7.20 9.33 -31.09
N GLY A 72 6.15 10.10 -30.83
CA GLY A 72 4.96 10.15 -31.70
C GLY A 72 3.91 9.06 -31.43
N ARG A 73 4.07 8.25 -30.37
CA ARG A 73 3.09 7.24 -29.95
C ARG A 73 2.43 7.66 -28.64
N GLU A 74 1.11 7.61 -28.59
CA GLU A 74 0.37 7.75 -27.32
C GLU A 74 0.69 6.54 -26.42
N GLN A 75 1.18 6.80 -25.21
CA GLN A 75 1.47 5.77 -24.21
C GLN A 75 0.67 6.03 -22.93
N LEU A 76 0.43 4.96 -22.18
CA LEU A 76 -0.19 5.03 -20.86
C LEU A 76 0.88 4.97 -19.79
N GLN A 77 0.96 5.94 -18.89
CA GLN A 77 1.78 5.84 -17.69
C GLN A 77 0.95 5.32 -16.53
N LEU A 78 1.33 4.15 -15.97
CA LEU A 78 0.74 3.63 -14.74
C LEU A 78 1.68 3.90 -13.57
N ALA A 79 1.46 5.03 -12.89
CA ALA A 79 2.23 5.38 -11.69
C ALA A 79 1.35 5.24 -10.45
N SER A 80 1.86 4.51 -9.45
CA SER A 80 1.23 4.42 -8.13
C SER A 80 2.27 4.15 -7.07
N ARG A 81 2.07 4.77 -5.92
CA ARG A 81 2.92 4.59 -4.74
C ARG A 81 2.91 3.16 -4.20
N ASP A 82 1.78 2.47 -4.35
CA ASP A 82 1.51 1.19 -3.68
C ASP A 82 1.48 0.02 -4.67
N ALA A 83 1.77 0.27 -5.96
CA ALA A 83 1.82 -0.76 -6.98
C ALA A 83 3.26 -1.05 -7.42
N LEU A 84 3.50 -2.31 -7.77
CA LEU A 84 4.79 -2.85 -8.18
C LEU A 84 4.68 -3.40 -9.59
N PHE A 85 5.71 -3.17 -10.39
CA PHE A 85 5.87 -3.83 -11.68
C PHE A 85 6.62 -5.15 -11.49
N LEU A 86 6.04 -6.23 -12.00
CA LEU A 86 6.72 -7.52 -12.13
C LEU A 86 7.04 -7.71 -13.60
N VAL A 87 8.31 -7.91 -13.94
CA VAL A 87 8.76 -8.19 -15.30
C VAL A 87 9.39 -9.58 -15.33
N GLU A 88 8.82 -10.46 -16.13
CA GLU A 88 9.28 -11.84 -16.28
C GLU A 88 10.38 -11.97 -17.34
N SER A 89 11.12 -13.08 -17.30
CA SER A 89 12.20 -13.36 -18.26
C SER A 89 11.73 -13.56 -19.70
N ASN A 90 10.46 -13.92 -19.89
CA ASN A 90 9.81 -14.05 -21.20
C ASN A 90 9.38 -12.70 -21.81
N GLY A 91 9.61 -11.58 -21.12
CA GLY A 91 9.22 -10.25 -21.57
C GLY A 91 7.78 -9.84 -21.18
N SER A 92 7.00 -10.74 -20.58
CA SER A 92 5.71 -10.37 -20.00
C SER A 92 5.89 -9.53 -18.74
N ALA A 93 4.92 -8.67 -18.46
CA ALA A 93 4.95 -7.86 -17.26
C ALA A 93 3.56 -7.72 -16.62
N ARG A 94 3.53 -7.35 -15.34
CA ARG A 94 2.28 -7.16 -14.58
C ARG A 94 2.40 -6.01 -13.61
N LEU A 95 1.32 -5.28 -13.43
CA LEU A 95 1.19 -4.30 -12.35
C LEU A 95 0.42 -4.95 -11.22
N ILE A 96 1.04 -5.06 -10.06
CA ILE A 96 0.42 -5.65 -8.88
C ILE A 96 0.33 -4.66 -7.73
N GLN A 97 -0.66 -4.83 -6.86
CA GLN A 97 -0.79 -4.09 -5.61
C GLN A 97 -1.00 -5.09 -4.47
N PRO A 98 -0.01 -5.29 -3.59
CA PRO A 98 -0.17 -6.12 -2.40
C PRO A 98 -1.00 -5.39 -1.35
N ILE A 99 -1.88 -6.12 -0.68
CA ILE A 99 -2.75 -5.63 0.40
C ILE A 99 -2.67 -6.60 1.56
N GLU A 100 -2.60 -6.08 2.78
CA GLU A 100 -2.61 -6.90 3.99
C GLU A 100 -3.97 -6.82 4.68
N LEU A 101 -4.47 -7.98 5.09
CA LEU A 101 -5.74 -8.14 5.79
C LEU A 101 -5.50 -8.89 7.10
N GLY A 102 -6.07 -8.40 8.19
CA GLY A 102 -6.22 -9.20 9.40
C GLY A 102 -7.27 -10.28 9.16
N ILE A 103 -7.03 -11.47 9.69
CA ILE A 103 -7.99 -12.58 9.65
C ILE A 103 -8.13 -13.21 11.05
N PRO A 104 -9.24 -13.90 11.35
CA PRO A 104 -9.37 -14.64 12.60
C PRO A 104 -8.27 -15.72 12.71
N ALA A 105 -7.78 -15.95 13.93
CA ALA A 105 -6.68 -16.88 14.18
C ALA A 105 -7.01 -18.35 13.88
N ASP A 106 -8.29 -18.71 13.90
CA ASP A 106 -8.84 -20.05 13.74
C ASP A 106 -9.61 -20.24 12.41
N ALA A 107 -9.51 -19.28 11.50
CA ALA A 107 -10.26 -19.29 10.25
C ALA A 107 -9.39 -19.67 9.05
N ARG A 108 -9.90 -20.53 8.18
CA ARG A 108 -9.38 -20.68 6.82
C ARG A 108 -10.00 -19.62 5.92
N VAL A 109 -9.17 -19.03 5.07
CA VAL A 109 -9.60 -17.94 4.17
C VAL A 109 -9.82 -18.49 2.77
N TYR A 110 -10.94 -18.09 2.17
CA TYR A 110 -11.28 -18.41 0.79
C TYR A 110 -11.61 -17.12 0.05
N LEU A 111 -11.00 -16.92 -1.11
CA LEU A 111 -11.30 -15.79 -1.98
C LEU A 111 -12.23 -16.25 -3.10
N ARG A 112 -13.32 -15.51 -3.31
CA ARG A 112 -14.26 -15.68 -4.40
C ARG A 112 -14.37 -14.38 -5.19
N GLU A 113 -14.15 -14.46 -6.50
CA GLU A 113 -14.46 -13.38 -7.43
C GLU A 113 -15.97 -13.37 -7.70
N LEU A 114 -16.60 -12.20 -7.53
CA LEU A 114 -18.03 -12.01 -7.79
C LEU A 114 -18.24 -11.36 -9.15
N THR A 115 -17.49 -10.28 -9.41
CA THR A 115 -17.49 -9.57 -10.69
C THR A 115 -16.09 -9.09 -11.00
N ARG A 116 -15.80 -8.99 -12.29
CA ARG A 116 -14.54 -8.44 -12.78
C ARG A 116 -14.79 -7.73 -14.10
N ASP A 117 -14.41 -6.46 -14.14
CA ASP A 117 -14.49 -5.61 -15.31
C ASP A 117 -13.09 -5.43 -15.88
N LEU A 118 -12.90 -5.99 -17.08
CA LEU A 118 -11.63 -5.97 -17.80
C LEU A 118 -11.77 -5.10 -19.03
N GLU A 119 -10.81 -4.21 -19.22
CA GLU A 119 -10.62 -3.46 -20.45
C GLU A 119 -9.41 -4.01 -21.18
N HIS A 120 -9.52 -4.08 -22.51
CA HIS A 120 -8.41 -4.35 -23.43
C HIS A 120 -8.19 -3.09 -24.25
N PRO A 121 -7.33 -2.17 -23.81
CA PRO A 121 -7.32 -0.86 -24.43
C PRO A 121 -6.52 -0.89 -25.74
N ASP A 122 -7.01 -0.18 -26.75
CA ASP A 122 -6.41 -0.14 -28.11
C ASP A 122 -5.10 0.65 -28.21
N LEU A 123 -4.49 0.98 -27.07
CA LEU A 123 -3.25 1.74 -26.98
C LEU A 123 -2.03 0.81 -26.85
N ALA A 124 -0.86 1.32 -27.22
CA ALA A 124 0.38 0.59 -26.96
C ALA A 124 0.61 0.46 -25.45
N PRO A 125 1.19 -0.65 -24.98
CA PRO A 125 1.49 -0.83 -23.57
C PRO A 125 2.53 0.20 -23.08
N PRO A 126 2.50 0.62 -21.80
CA PRO A 126 3.56 1.40 -21.19
C PRO A 126 4.94 0.81 -21.45
N PRO A 127 5.99 1.65 -21.55
CA PRO A 127 7.36 1.18 -21.47
C PRO A 127 7.57 0.52 -20.10
N LEU A 128 8.12 -0.69 -20.11
CA LEU A 128 8.44 -1.41 -18.89
C LEU A 128 9.58 -0.68 -18.14
N PRO A 129 9.52 -0.56 -16.81
CA PRO A 129 10.59 0.03 -16.04
C PRO A 129 11.90 -0.76 -16.22
N GLU A 130 13.04 -0.06 -16.20
CA GLU A 130 14.36 -0.70 -16.31
C GLU A 130 14.55 -1.75 -15.20
N LYS A 131 15.05 -2.93 -15.59
CA LYS A 131 15.18 -4.14 -14.76
C LYS A 131 15.99 -3.93 -13.47
N ASP A 132 16.82 -2.90 -13.41
CA ASP A 132 17.71 -2.60 -12.28
C ASP A 132 17.00 -2.02 -11.04
N MET A 133 15.70 -1.68 -11.12
CA MET A 133 14.93 -1.16 -9.97
C MET A 133 14.11 -2.22 -9.18
N LEU A 134 14.14 -3.51 -9.56
CA LEU A 134 13.21 -4.51 -9.02
C LEU A 134 13.96 -5.64 -8.28
N SER A 135 14.16 -5.47 -6.97
CA SER A 135 14.84 -6.43 -6.11
C SER A 135 14.02 -6.77 -4.86
N GLU A 136 12.85 -7.40 -5.03
CA GLU A 136 12.30 -8.26 -3.98
C GLU A 136 11.88 -9.63 -4.54
N PRO A 137 12.29 -10.75 -3.91
CA PRO A 137 11.81 -12.07 -4.29
C PRO A 137 10.34 -12.22 -3.87
N MET A 138 9.43 -12.14 -4.85
CA MET A 138 7.99 -12.31 -4.64
C MET A 138 7.50 -13.71 -5.08
N PRO A 139 6.38 -14.21 -4.49
CA PRO A 139 5.95 -15.60 -4.60
C PRO A 139 5.70 -16.05 -6.06
N VAL A 140 6.13 -17.29 -6.34
CA VAL A 140 6.28 -17.94 -7.66
C VAL A 140 4.96 -18.17 -8.43
N SER A 141 3.82 -17.67 -7.94
CA SER A 141 2.51 -17.90 -8.55
C SER A 141 1.60 -16.69 -8.38
N VAL A 142 1.96 -15.59 -9.06
CA VAL A 142 1.02 -14.50 -9.32
C VAL A 142 0.23 -14.87 -10.57
N SER A 143 -1.09 -14.65 -10.57
CA SER A 143 -1.97 -14.85 -11.73
C SER A 143 -1.46 -14.14 -12.99
N LEU A 144 -1.68 -14.77 -14.14
CA LEU A 144 -1.45 -14.21 -15.49
C LEU A 144 -2.60 -13.30 -15.95
N VAL A 145 -3.72 -13.29 -15.22
CA VAL A 145 -4.92 -12.51 -15.54
C VAL A 145 -5.13 -11.46 -14.44
N PRO A 146 -5.49 -10.21 -14.79
CA PRO A 146 -5.89 -9.21 -13.80
C PRO A 146 -6.98 -9.76 -12.88
N GLY A 147 -6.89 -9.47 -11.59
CA GLY A 147 -7.75 -10.09 -10.59
C GLY A 147 -7.17 -9.97 -9.18
N ALA A 148 -7.72 -10.75 -8.26
CA ALA A 148 -7.22 -10.84 -6.90
C ALA A 148 -6.82 -12.29 -6.56
N GLN A 149 -5.75 -12.45 -5.78
CA GLN A 149 -5.26 -13.76 -5.37
C GLN A 149 -4.78 -13.73 -3.92
N LEU A 150 -5.07 -14.81 -3.17
CA LEU A 150 -4.45 -15.03 -1.86
C LEU A 150 -2.97 -15.36 -2.04
N ALA A 151 -2.11 -14.64 -1.32
CA ALA A 151 -0.67 -14.88 -1.27
C ALA A 151 -0.27 -15.39 0.13
N ASN A 152 1.01 -15.28 0.45
CA ASN A 152 1.56 -15.76 1.72
C ASN A 152 0.72 -15.31 2.92
N GLU A 153 0.45 -16.27 3.79
CA GLU A 153 -0.12 -16.04 5.11
C GLU A 153 1.02 -15.86 6.12
N GLY A 154 0.80 -15.06 7.16
CA GLY A 154 1.77 -14.86 8.21
C GLY A 154 1.16 -14.35 9.51
N TRP A 155 2.05 -13.98 10.42
CA TRP A 155 1.68 -13.41 11.71
C TRP A 155 2.42 -12.10 11.92
N MET A 156 1.70 -11.09 12.39
CA MET A 156 2.27 -9.87 12.94
C MET A 156 1.95 -9.85 14.42
N ARG A 157 2.92 -10.25 15.25
CA ARG A 157 2.70 -10.52 16.69
C ARG A 157 1.50 -11.48 16.84
N GLN A 158 0.44 -11.03 17.50
CA GLN A 158 -0.77 -11.81 17.78
C GLN A 158 -1.87 -11.72 16.71
N GLN A 159 -1.69 -10.90 15.68
CA GLN A 159 -2.63 -10.79 14.57
C GLN A 159 -2.18 -11.70 13.42
N ARG A 160 -3.06 -12.61 13.00
CA ARG A 160 -2.87 -13.41 11.79
C ARG A 160 -3.18 -12.56 10.56
N ILE A 161 -2.32 -12.60 9.56
CA ILE A 161 -2.40 -11.76 8.37
C ILE A 161 -2.51 -12.63 7.13
N GLN A 162 -3.46 -12.29 6.28
CA GLN A 162 -3.54 -12.78 4.91
C GLN A 162 -3.10 -11.67 3.97
N ARG A 163 -2.11 -11.95 3.12
CA ARG A 163 -1.79 -11.04 2.02
C ARG A 163 -2.67 -11.34 0.81
N LEU A 164 -3.25 -10.31 0.23
CA LEU A 164 -3.94 -10.33 -1.05
C LEU A 164 -3.03 -9.66 -2.08
N VAL A 165 -2.83 -10.27 -3.24
CA VAL A 165 -2.15 -9.64 -4.37
C VAL A 165 -3.20 -9.32 -5.40
N LEU A 166 -3.38 -8.03 -5.68
CA LEU A 166 -4.20 -7.55 -6.78
C LEU A 166 -3.34 -7.44 -8.02
N THR A 167 -3.70 -8.12 -9.10
CA THR A 167 -3.14 -7.89 -10.42
C THR A 167 -4.03 -6.88 -11.13
N LEU A 168 -3.52 -5.67 -11.33
CA LEU A 168 -4.27 -4.55 -11.89
C LEU A 168 -4.15 -4.50 -13.42
N ALA A 169 -2.97 -4.83 -13.95
CA ALA A 169 -2.71 -4.86 -15.38
C ALA A 169 -1.75 -6.00 -15.75
N THR A 170 -1.88 -6.52 -16.96
CA THR A 170 -0.97 -7.51 -17.54
C THR A 170 -0.58 -7.11 -18.95
N TRP A 171 0.67 -7.37 -19.29
CA TRP A 171 1.29 -7.12 -20.60
C TRP A 171 1.86 -8.44 -21.11
N ASP A 172 1.13 -9.10 -21.99
CA ASP A 172 1.48 -10.34 -22.68
C ASP A 172 1.30 -10.15 -24.21
N ASP A 173 0.87 -11.18 -24.96
CA ASP A 173 0.54 -11.07 -26.40
C ASP A 173 -0.63 -10.09 -26.67
N GLY A 174 -1.22 -9.52 -25.62
CA GLY A 174 -2.02 -8.29 -25.62
C GLY A 174 -1.80 -7.52 -24.31
N TRP A 175 -2.67 -6.58 -23.98
CA TRP A 175 -2.67 -6.06 -22.62
C TRP A 175 -4.08 -5.89 -22.06
N SER A 176 -4.20 -6.14 -20.77
CA SER A 176 -5.48 -6.18 -20.06
C SER A 176 -5.39 -5.35 -18.80
N LEU A 177 -6.45 -4.62 -18.50
CA LEU A 177 -6.56 -3.72 -17.37
C LEU A 177 -7.82 -4.02 -16.57
N MET A 178 -7.70 -4.25 -15.27
CA MET A 178 -8.87 -4.38 -14.39
C MET A 178 -9.36 -2.98 -13.98
N ARG A 179 -10.51 -2.57 -14.49
CA ARG A 179 -11.15 -1.29 -14.11
C ARG A 179 -11.82 -1.38 -12.76
N ALA A 180 -12.56 -2.46 -12.55
CA ALA A 180 -13.20 -2.75 -11.29
C ALA A 180 -13.29 -4.26 -11.07
N GLY A 181 -13.42 -4.66 -9.81
CA GLY A 181 -13.76 -6.03 -9.46
C GLY A 181 -14.34 -6.10 -8.06
N GLU A 182 -15.34 -6.94 -7.89
CA GLU A 182 -15.89 -7.26 -6.57
C GLU A 182 -15.49 -8.66 -6.15
N TYR A 183 -15.05 -8.76 -4.91
CA TYR A 183 -14.53 -9.98 -4.34
C TYR A 183 -15.10 -10.19 -2.95
N GLU A 184 -15.17 -11.45 -2.56
CA GLU A 184 -15.57 -11.90 -1.25
C GLU A 184 -14.48 -12.78 -0.66
N LEU A 185 -14.07 -12.43 0.54
CA LEU A 185 -13.22 -13.26 1.39
C LEU A 185 -14.09 -13.91 2.45
N ALA A 186 -14.24 -15.23 2.36
CA ALA A 186 -14.97 -16.02 3.34
C ALA A 186 -14.01 -16.64 4.35
N PHE A 187 -14.37 -16.55 5.62
CA PHE A 187 -13.68 -17.12 6.75
C PHE A 187 -14.43 -18.36 7.22
N ARG A 188 -13.80 -19.53 7.13
CA ARG A 188 -14.36 -20.76 7.69
C ARG A 188 -13.58 -21.16 8.92
N ARG A 189 -14.19 -20.97 10.09
CA ARG A 189 -13.60 -21.39 11.37
C ARG A 189 -13.45 -22.90 11.37
N SER A 190 -12.24 -23.37 11.62
CA SER A 190 -11.92 -24.78 11.70
C SER A 190 -11.23 -25.02 13.04
N PRO A 191 -11.92 -25.54 14.06
CA PRO A 191 -11.31 -25.79 15.38
C PRO A 191 -10.13 -26.79 15.33
N SER A 192 -9.95 -27.49 14.21
CA SER A 192 -8.85 -28.41 13.91
C SER A 192 -7.79 -27.86 12.95
N SER A 193 -7.81 -26.58 12.57
CA SER A 193 -6.66 -26.00 11.88
C SER A 193 -5.50 -26.05 12.86
N GLY A 194 -4.59 -27.02 12.70
CA GLY A 194 -3.39 -27.23 13.51
C GLY A 194 -2.37 -26.10 13.42
N GLU A 195 -2.86 -24.87 13.26
CA GLU A 195 -2.09 -23.65 13.27
C GLU A 195 -1.75 -23.33 14.72
N SER A 196 -0.45 -23.21 14.99
CA SER A 196 0.04 -22.90 16.31
C SER A 196 -0.43 -21.49 16.68
N LEU A 197 -1.47 -21.45 17.51
CA LEU A 197 -2.03 -20.23 18.07
C LEU A 197 -0.94 -19.54 18.90
N GLN A 198 -0.39 -18.41 18.41
CA GLN A 198 0.58 -17.62 19.19
C GLN A 198 -0.08 -17.14 20.48
N PRO A 199 0.56 -17.23 21.65
CA PRO A 199 -0.05 -16.82 22.91
C PRO A 199 -0.52 -15.36 22.84
N ALA A 200 -1.75 -15.12 23.32
CA ALA A 200 -2.30 -13.78 23.42
C ALA A 200 -1.42 -12.93 24.35
N ARG A 201 -1.00 -11.74 23.93
CA ARG A 201 -0.27 -10.80 24.79
C ARG A 201 -1.13 -9.59 25.10
N ALA A 202 -0.83 -8.98 26.24
CA ALA A 202 -1.47 -7.75 26.71
C ALA A 202 -1.46 -6.65 25.62
N GLU A 203 -2.55 -5.89 25.56
CA GLU A 203 -2.72 -4.81 24.59
C GLU A 203 -1.59 -3.79 24.65
N SER A 204 -1.14 -3.33 23.48
CA SER A 204 -0.12 -2.29 23.34
C SER A 204 -0.66 -1.24 22.37
N PRO A 205 -0.88 0.02 22.80
CA PRO A 205 -1.41 1.08 21.96
C PRO A 205 -0.58 1.34 20.69
N ASP A 206 0.74 1.18 20.79
CA ASP A 206 1.67 1.34 19.67
C ASP A 206 1.45 0.27 18.59
N PHE A 207 0.96 -0.91 18.99
CA PHE A 207 0.65 -1.99 18.06
C PHE A 207 -0.65 -1.74 17.30
N ASP A 208 -1.66 -1.19 17.95
CA ASP A 208 -2.93 -0.83 17.29
C ASP A 208 -2.69 0.20 16.16
N GLN A 209 -1.80 1.17 16.38
CA GLN A 209 -1.40 2.14 15.34
C GLN A 209 -0.70 1.45 14.16
N LEU A 210 0.12 0.44 14.42
CA LEU A 210 0.75 -0.35 13.35
C LEU A 210 -0.29 -1.11 12.54
N LEU A 211 -1.31 -1.68 13.18
CA LEU A 211 -2.41 -2.35 12.48
C LEU A 211 -3.20 -1.37 11.62
N ASP A 212 -3.55 -0.20 12.15
CA ASP A 212 -4.28 0.85 11.41
C ASP A 212 -3.49 1.36 10.20
N ALA A 213 -2.15 1.37 10.28
CA ALA A 213 -1.29 1.78 9.17
C ALA A 213 -1.07 0.70 8.09
N ARG A 214 -1.24 -0.59 8.43
CA ARG A 214 -0.88 -1.74 7.57
C ARG A 214 -2.08 -2.48 7.00
N LEU A 215 -3.11 -2.69 7.82
CA LEU A 215 -4.23 -3.57 7.50
C LEU A 215 -5.41 -2.78 6.94
N LEU A 216 -5.99 -3.26 5.84
CA LEU A 216 -7.19 -2.65 5.27
C LEU A 216 -8.40 -2.75 6.21
N ASN A 217 -8.49 -3.83 7.01
CA ASN A 217 -9.58 -4.10 7.96
C ASN A 217 -9.13 -4.03 9.44
N ALA A 218 -8.24 -3.10 9.77
CA ALA A 218 -7.61 -2.99 11.10
C ALA A 218 -8.60 -2.93 12.28
N ALA A 219 -9.73 -2.24 12.13
CA ALA A 219 -10.76 -2.16 13.17
C ALA A 219 -11.34 -3.55 13.54
N GLN A 220 -11.59 -4.39 12.53
CA GLN A 220 -12.12 -5.74 12.73
C GLN A 220 -11.04 -6.69 13.25
N ALA A 221 -9.81 -6.57 12.72
CA ALA A 221 -8.65 -7.32 13.19
C ALA A 221 -8.45 -7.15 14.71
N ARG A 222 -8.55 -5.91 15.21
CA ARG A 222 -8.48 -5.61 16.65
C ARG A 222 -9.61 -6.27 17.44
N ALA A 223 -10.84 -6.28 16.93
CA ALA A 223 -11.96 -6.91 17.60
C ALA A 223 -11.73 -8.42 17.79
N TRP A 224 -11.25 -9.12 16.76
CA TRP A 224 -10.91 -10.55 16.86
C TRP A 224 -9.76 -10.83 17.83
N GLN A 225 -8.75 -9.95 17.82
CA GLN A 225 -7.65 -10.04 18.78
C GLN A 225 -8.16 -9.93 20.23
N ARG A 226 -9.07 -8.98 20.50
CA ARG A 226 -9.64 -8.77 21.85
C ARG A 226 -10.53 -9.92 22.30
N ALA A 227 -11.40 -10.42 21.42
CA ALA A 227 -12.24 -11.57 21.71
C ALA A 227 -11.38 -12.77 22.14
N ARG A 228 -10.27 -13.00 21.45
CA ARG A 228 -9.33 -14.07 21.77
C ARG A 228 -8.63 -13.91 23.13
N VAL A 229 -8.29 -12.68 23.53
CA VAL A 229 -7.71 -12.41 24.86
C VAL A 229 -8.73 -12.67 25.96
N ALA A 230 -10.02 -12.39 25.71
CA ALA A 230 -11.08 -12.66 26.67
C ALA A 230 -11.34 -14.16 26.87
N ASP A 231 -11.08 -14.97 25.85
CA ASP A 231 -11.26 -16.43 25.87
C ASP A 231 -10.05 -17.21 26.44
N SER A 232 -8.91 -16.54 26.67
CA SER A 232 -7.64 -17.13 27.16
C SER A 232 -7.39 -16.90 28.64
#